data_AF-A0A4U8QH67-F1
#
_entry.id   AF-A0A4U8QH67-F1
#
_cell.length_a   1.000
_cell.length_b   1.000
_cell.length_c   1.000
_cell.angle_alpha   90.00
_cell.angle_beta   90.00
_cell.angle_gamma   90.00
#
_symmetry.space_group_name_H-M   'P 1'
#
loop_
_entity.id
_entity.type
_entity.pdbx_description
1 polymer ?
#
loop_
_entity_poly.entity_id
_entity_poly.type
_entity_poly.pdbx_seq_one_letter_code
_entity_poly.pdbx_strand_id
1 'polypeptide(L)'
;MENSTVYYDGHSLKSKEIAKMFQERNEGVLLVEASSVTESIVYEENKTVGFIFASVKGHLPDCIKQMLGRLVVDKQAYIYAFVVGGNHEIRVIKEMNEILKHRGMKLASAYAEYILQRISANEVKQLEKIEEDVKSQRRLLDEFHDQMAKANKDDVKKQLKRDIRDYIKFKIKKKF
;
A
#
# COMPACT_ATOMS: atom_id res chain seq x y z
N MET A 1 -10.22 -13.49 4.22
CA MET A 1 -9.79 -13.02 2.90
C MET A 1 -9.40 -14.28 2.16
N GLU A 2 -10.19 -14.71 1.19
CA GLU A 2 -9.88 -15.89 0.37
C GLU A 2 -9.35 -15.40 -0.98
N ASN A 3 -8.40 -16.13 -1.56
CA ASN A 3 -7.85 -15.86 -2.90
C ASN A 3 -7.18 -14.48 -2.98
N SER A 4 -6.17 -14.26 -2.13
CA SER A 4 -5.35 -13.05 -2.12
C SER A 4 -3.87 -13.39 -2.18
N THR A 5 -3.14 -12.78 -3.11
CA THR A 5 -1.66 -12.83 -3.12
C THR A 5 -1.11 -11.53 -2.54
N VAL A 6 -0.09 -11.63 -1.69
CA VAL A 6 0.59 -10.48 -1.10
C VAL A 6 2.08 -10.56 -1.43
N TYR A 7 2.54 -9.62 -2.24
CA TYR A 7 3.96 -9.44 -2.55
C TYR A 7 4.61 -8.54 -1.51
N TYR A 8 5.69 -8.98 -0.86
CA TYR A 8 6.39 -8.19 0.14
C TYR A 8 7.88 -7.96 -0.19
N ASP A 9 8.43 -6.86 0.32
CA ASP A 9 9.85 -6.56 0.26
C ASP A 9 10.64 -7.36 1.32
N GLY A 10 11.32 -8.42 0.90
CA GLY A 10 12.15 -9.27 1.77
C GLY A 10 13.39 -8.60 2.36
N HIS A 11 13.83 -7.46 1.81
CA HIS A 11 14.98 -6.72 2.33
C HIS A 11 14.62 -5.88 3.57
N SER A 12 13.34 -5.55 3.76
CA SER A 12 12.84 -4.80 4.90
C SER A 12 12.39 -5.73 6.02
N LEU A 13 13.09 -5.71 7.17
CA LEU A 13 12.69 -6.51 8.35
C LEU A 13 11.23 -6.24 8.75
N LYS A 14 10.85 -4.96 8.79
CA LYS A 14 9.48 -4.57 9.13
C LYS A 14 8.46 -5.07 8.11
N SER A 15 8.79 -5.07 6.82
CA SER A 15 7.87 -5.61 5.79
C SER A 15 7.67 -7.11 5.98
N LYS A 16 8.71 -7.86 6.34
CA LYS A 16 8.64 -9.29 6.67
C LYS A 16 7.77 -9.57 7.90
N GLU A 17 7.99 -8.81 8.98
CA GLU A 17 7.20 -8.94 10.22
C GLU A 17 5.71 -8.71 9.95
N ILE A 18 5.39 -7.59 9.30
CA ILE A 18 4.01 -7.25 8.94
C ILE A 18 3.39 -8.27 7.99
N ALA A 19 4.13 -8.72 6.98
CA ALA A 19 3.68 -9.75 6.04
C ALA A 19 3.34 -11.07 6.75
N LYS A 20 4.20 -11.50 7.68
CA LYS A 20 3.96 -12.70 8.49
C LYS A 20 2.74 -12.54 9.39
N MET A 21 2.62 -11.41 10.09
CA MET A 21 1.43 -11.11 10.90
C MET A 21 0.15 -11.11 10.06
N PHE A 22 0.21 -10.62 8.82
CA PHE A 22 -0.93 -10.61 7.92
C PHE A 22 -1.34 -12.01 7.48
N GLN A 23 -0.37 -12.88 7.20
CA GLN A 23 -0.61 -14.30 6.85
C GLN A 23 -1.16 -15.10 8.04
N GLU A 24 -0.59 -14.94 9.23
CA GLU A 24 -1.05 -15.61 10.47
C GLU A 24 -2.52 -15.32 10.79
N ARG A 25 -3.04 -14.17 10.34
CA ARG A 25 -4.43 -13.75 10.56
C ARG A 25 -5.38 -14.13 9.42
N ASN A 26 -4.86 -14.56 8.27
CA ASN A 26 -5.66 -14.83 7.08
C ASN A 26 -5.14 -16.09 6.35
N GLU A 27 -5.76 -17.24 6.65
CA GLU A 27 -5.38 -18.54 6.06
C GLU A 27 -5.45 -18.58 4.52
N GLY A 28 -6.26 -17.73 3.90
CA GLY A 28 -6.41 -17.63 2.43
C GLY A 28 -5.46 -16.64 1.74
N VAL A 29 -4.44 -16.14 2.45
CA VAL A 29 -3.41 -15.23 1.89
C VAL A 29 -2.17 -16.00 1.48
N LEU A 30 -1.86 -15.97 0.19
CA LEU A 30 -0.57 -16.41 -0.34
C LEU A 30 0.46 -15.30 -0.17
N LEU A 31 1.50 -15.55 0.62
CA LEU A 31 2.60 -14.61 0.80
C LEU A 31 3.74 -14.93 -0.17
N VAL A 32 4.18 -13.94 -0.94
CA VAL A 32 5.26 -14.08 -1.94
C VAL A 32 6.31 -13.01 -1.73
N GLU A 33 7.57 -13.41 -1.60
CA GLU A 33 8.66 -12.44 -1.59
C GLU A 33 8.87 -11.86 -2.99
N ALA A 34 8.79 -10.53 -3.15
CA ALA A 34 8.87 -9.92 -4.48
C ALA A 34 10.20 -10.20 -5.19
N SER A 35 11.29 -10.36 -4.44
CA SER A 35 12.63 -10.69 -4.95
C SER A 35 12.79 -12.15 -5.38
N SER A 36 11.95 -13.07 -4.91
CA SER A 36 12.05 -14.49 -5.28
C SER A 36 11.40 -14.80 -6.64
N VAL A 37 10.57 -13.89 -7.14
CA VAL A 37 9.89 -14.01 -8.44
C VAL A 37 10.87 -13.68 -9.55
N THR A 38 11.20 -14.66 -10.38
CA THR A 38 12.21 -14.55 -11.45
C THR A 38 11.59 -14.53 -12.85
N GLU A 39 10.33 -14.92 -12.94
CA GLU A 39 9.53 -14.97 -14.15
C GLU A 39 9.42 -13.58 -14.80
N SER A 40 9.51 -13.53 -16.13
CA SER A 40 9.41 -12.27 -16.89
C SER A 40 7.99 -11.71 -16.92
N ILE A 41 7.00 -12.59 -16.79
CA ILE A 41 5.57 -12.27 -16.71
C ILE A 41 4.97 -13.12 -15.61
N VAL A 42 4.19 -12.49 -14.73
CA VAL A 42 3.52 -13.16 -13.61
C VAL A 42 2.03 -13.00 -13.78
N TYR A 43 1.32 -14.10 -14.08
CA TYR A 43 -0.14 -14.09 -14.14
C TYR A 43 -0.68 -14.37 -12.74
N GLU A 44 -1.44 -13.42 -12.21
CA GLU A 44 -2.08 -13.57 -10.91
C GLU A 44 -3.57 -13.88 -11.09
N GLU A 45 -3.97 -15.06 -10.64
CA GLU A 45 -5.36 -15.53 -10.71
C GLU A 45 -6.20 -14.98 -9.56
N ASN A 46 -5.57 -14.60 -8.45
CA ASN A 46 -6.25 -14.04 -7.30
C ASN A 46 -6.83 -12.66 -7.62
N LYS A 47 -8.11 -12.47 -7.25
CA LYS A 47 -8.82 -11.20 -7.44
C LYS A 47 -8.33 -10.09 -6.52
N THR A 48 -7.50 -10.41 -5.53
CA THR A 48 -6.99 -9.48 -4.55
C THR A 48 -5.46 -9.57 -4.52
N VAL A 49 -4.79 -8.43 -4.71
CA VAL A 49 -3.32 -8.36 -4.76
C VAL A 49 -2.83 -7.27 -3.82
N GLY A 50 -2.03 -7.66 -2.83
CA GLY A 50 -1.43 -6.76 -1.85
C GLY A 50 0.05 -6.54 -2.11
N PHE A 51 0.54 -5.36 -1.74
CA PHE A 51 1.97 -5.05 -1.72
C PHE A 51 2.37 -4.50 -0.35
N ILE A 52 3.37 -5.10 0.29
CA ILE A 52 3.88 -4.67 1.60
C ILE A 52 5.35 -4.28 1.46
N PHE A 53 5.68 -3.02 1.72
CA PHE A 53 7.05 -2.54 1.53
C PHE A 53 7.38 -1.30 2.35
N ALA A 54 8.68 -1.05 2.57
CA ALA A 54 9.16 0.23 3.08
C ALA A 54 9.68 1.09 1.93
N SER A 55 9.54 2.41 2.04
CA SER A 55 10.15 3.32 1.07
C SER A 55 11.67 3.36 1.23
N VAL A 56 12.39 3.22 0.11
CA VAL A 56 13.86 3.26 0.06
C VAL A 56 14.28 4.56 -0.61
N LYS A 57 14.92 5.46 0.15
CA LYS A 57 15.37 6.79 -0.35
C LYS A 57 14.25 7.60 -1.03
N GLY A 58 12.98 7.38 -0.65
CA GLY A 58 11.83 8.07 -1.25
C GLY A 58 11.32 7.46 -2.55
N HIS A 59 11.75 6.24 -2.86
CA HIS A 59 11.37 5.45 -4.03
C HIS A 59 10.82 4.09 -3.61
N LEU A 60 10.06 3.46 -4.52
CA LEU A 60 9.71 2.06 -4.38
C LEU A 60 10.98 1.20 -4.29
N PRO A 61 11.01 0.14 -3.47
CA PRO A 61 12.06 -0.88 -3.56
C PRO A 61 12.12 -1.48 -4.96
N ASP A 62 13.33 -1.76 -5.44
CA ASP A 62 13.54 -2.28 -6.79
C ASP A 62 12.82 -3.61 -7.02
N CYS A 63 12.77 -4.49 -6.01
CA CYS A 63 12.04 -5.76 -6.07
C CYS A 63 10.53 -5.55 -6.31
N ILE A 64 9.91 -4.61 -5.60
CA ILE A 64 8.49 -4.25 -5.76
C ILE A 64 8.25 -3.63 -7.13
N LYS A 65 9.15 -2.74 -7.57
CA LYS A 65 9.05 -2.09 -8.88
C LYS A 65 9.15 -3.10 -10.02
N GLN A 66 10.07 -4.06 -9.93
CA GLN A 66 10.20 -5.14 -10.90
C GLN A 66 8.96 -6.04 -10.91
N MET A 67 8.47 -6.42 -9.73
CA MET A 67 7.24 -7.21 -9.60
C MET A 67 6.05 -6.50 -10.26
N LEU A 68 5.85 -5.21 -9.97
CA LEU A 68 4.83 -4.38 -10.60
C LEU A 68 4.99 -4.23 -12.11
N GLY A 69 6.20 -4.40 -12.66
CA GLY A 69 6.48 -4.41 -14.09
C GLY A 69 6.19 -5.73 -14.79
N ARG A 70 6.11 -6.84 -14.04
CA ARG A 70 5.90 -8.20 -14.55
C ARG A 70 4.46 -8.70 -14.33
N LEU A 71 3.78 -8.19 -13.32
CA LEU A 71 2.44 -8.60 -12.90
C LEU A 71 1.33 -8.39 -13.96
N VAL A 72 0.56 -9.41 -14.26
CA VAL A 72 -0.65 -9.34 -15.09
C VAL A 72 -1.82 -9.84 -14.25
N VAL A 73 -2.83 -9.00 -14.06
CA VAL A 73 -4.02 -9.30 -13.26
C VAL A 73 -5.29 -8.92 -14.02
N ASP A 74 -6.43 -9.47 -13.59
CA ASP A 74 -7.73 -9.04 -14.07
C ASP A 74 -7.97 -7.54 -13.82
N LYS A 75 -8.57 -6.81 -14.77
CA LYS A 75 -8.80 -5.36 -14.65
C LYS A 75 -9.67 -4.97 -13.45
N GLN A 76 -10.50 -5.89 -12.94
CA GLN A 76 -11.33 -5.70 -11.76
C GLN A 76 -10.64 -6.15 -10.47
N ALA A 77 -9.40 -6.65 -10.54
CA ALA A 77 -8.66 -7.05 -9.36
C ALA A 77 -8.52 -5.87 -8.38
N TYR A 78 -8.68 -6.19 -7.10
CA TYR A 78 -8.49 -5.26 -6.01
C TYR A 78 -7.02 -5.21 -5.63
N ILE A 79 -6.32 -4.17 -6.07
CA ILE A 79 -4.91 -3.96 -5.77
C ILE A 79 -4.78 -2.99 -4.60
N TYR A 80 -4.03 -3.36 -3.56
CA TYR A 80 -3.76 -2.49 -2.43
C TYR A 80 -2.28 -2.45 -2.05
N ALA A 81 -1.87 -1.38 -1.38
CA ALA A 81 -0.50 -1.17 -0.94
C ALA A 81 -0.44 -0.82 0.56
N PHE A 82 0.51 -1.40 1.28
CA PHE A 82 0.88 -1.03 2.63
C PHE A 82 2.35 -0.59 2.65
N VAL A 83 2.56 0.71 2.83
CA VAL A 83 3.87 1.31 3.05
C VAL A 83 4.19 1.31 4.54
N VAL A 84 5.00 0.34 4.98
CA VAL A 84 5.26 0.08 6.41
C VAL A 84 6.27 1.05 7.04
N GLY A 85 6.87 1.96 6.26
CA GLY A 85 7.78 2.99 6.76
C GLY A 85 8.69 3.58 5.69
N GLY A 86 9.80 4.16 6.12
CA GLY A 86 10.76 4.88 5.27
C GLY A 86 10.41 6.35 5.09
N ASN A 87 11.08 7.01 4.14
CA ASN A 87 10.85 8.44 3.84
C ASN A 87 9.89 8.60 2.65
N HIS A 88 9.14 9.70 2.60
CA HIS A 88 8.25 10.01 1.46
C HIS A 88 7.23 8.91 1.10
N GLU A 89 6.53 8.33 2.08
CA GLU A 89 5.54 7.26 1.85
C GLU A 89 4.47 7.63 0.80
N ILE A 90 4.00 8.87 0.82
CA ILE A 90 3.01 9.37 -0.16
C ILE A 90 3.60 9.41 -1.57
N ARG A 91 4.89 9.71 -1.71
CA ARG A 91 5.56 9.75 -3.02
C ARG A 91 5.64 8.36 -3.63
N VAL A 92 5.94 7.33 -2.84
CA VAL A 92 6.05 5.95 -3.35
C VAL A 92 4.69 5.35 -3.67
N ILE A 93 3.62 5.74 -2.95
CA ILE A 93 2.24 5.41 -3.33
C ILE A 93 1.91 6.00 -4.71
N LYS A 94 2.28 7.27 -4.94
CA LYS A 94 2.12 7.91 -6.25
C LYS A 94 2.91 7.17 -7.33
N GLU A 95 4.16 6.83 -7.08
CA GLU A 95 5.01 6.07 -8.02
C GLU A 95 4.36 4.74 -8.40
N MET A 96 3.87 3.97 -7.42
CA MET A 96 3.19 2.70 -7.65
C MET A 96 1.90 2.86 -8.46
N ASN A 97 1.08 3.84 -8.10
CA ASN A 97 -0.17 4.11 -8.82
C ASN A 97 0.09 4.46 -10.29
N GLU A 98 1.14 5.24 -10.58
CA GLU A 98 1.50 5.54 -11.96
C GLU A 98 1.98 4.29 -12.70
N ILE A 99 2.83 3.44 -12.11
CA ILE A 99 3.24 2.17 -12.74
C ILE A 99 2.03 1.29 -13.07
N LEU A 100 1.09 1.14 -12.13
CA LEU A 100 -0.13 0.36 -12.33
C LEU A 100 -0.98 0.94 -13.47
N LYS A 101 -1.20 2.26 -13.49
CA LYS A 101 -1.97 2.94 -14.55
C LYS A 101 -1.37 2.73 -15.93
N HIS A 102 -0.04 2.85 -16.07
CA HIS A 102 0.65 2.62 -17.35
C HIS A 102 0.45 1.20 -17.88
N ARG A 103 0.14 0.26 -16.99
CA ARG A 103 -0.17 -1.15 -17.33
C ARG A 103 -1.67 -1.45 -17.40
N GLY A 104 -2.53 -0.43 -17.34
CA GLY A 104 -3.98 -0.59 -17.41
C GLY A 104 -4.62 -1.16 -16.13
N MET A 105 -3.89 -1.13 -15.01
CA MET A 105 -4.34 -1.56 -13.69
C MET A 105 -4.65 -0.34 -12.81
N LYS A 106 -5.37 -0.56 -11.69
CA LYS A 106 -5.75 0.50 -10.76
C LYS A 106 -5.41 0.14 -9.32
N LEU A 107 -4.70 1.04 -8.64
CA LEU A 107 -4.54 0.96 -7.19
C LEU A 107 -5.87 1.33 -6.54
N ALA A 108 -6.48 0.40 -5.80
CA ALA A 108 -7.77 0.61 -5.13
C ALA A 108 -7.59 1.34 -3.79
N SER A 109 -6.61 0.90 -2.99
CA SER A 109 -6.35 1.42 -1.66
C SER A 109 -4.84 1.46 -1.36
N ALA A 110 -4.43 2.45 -0.59
CA ALA A 110 -3.04 2.58 -0.16
C ALA A 110 -2.98 3.08 1.29
N TYR A 111 -2.16 2.42 2.09
CA TYR A 111 -2.00 2.70 3.51
C TYR A 111 -0.55 3.10 3.77
N ALA A 112 -0.38 4.32 4.27
CA ALA A 112 0.89 4.80 4.79
C ALA A 112 0.94 4.50 6.30
N GLU A 113 2.12 4.14 6.82
CA GLU A 113 2.37 3.97 8.25
C GLU A 113 1.84 5.17 9.04
N TYR A 114 2.10 6.39 8.55
CA TYR A 114 1.61 7.61 9.19
C TYR A 114 0.07 7.63 9.34
N ILE A 115 -0.66 7.21 8.30
CA ILE A 115 -2.14 7.22 8.31
C ILE A 115 -2.65 6.16 9.30
N LEU A 116 -2.06 4.97 9.27
CA LEU A 116 -2.46 3.87 10.14
C LEU A 116 -2.18 4.17 11.61
N GLN A 117 -1.07 4.84 11.93
CA GLN A 117 -0.75 5.23 13.31
C GLN A 117 -1.71 6.28 13.89
N ARG A 118 -2.41 7.06 13.04
CA ARG A 118 -3.50 7.94 13.49
C ARG A 118 -4.77 7.19 13.84
N ILE A 119 -4.98 6.01 13.25
CA ILE A 119 -6.11 5.12 13.55
C ILE A 119 -5.83 4.39 14.86
N SER A 120 -4.65 3.79 14.99
CA SER A 120 -4.24 3.12 16.22
C SER A 120 -2.72 3.03 16.32
N ALA A 121 -2.16 3.14 17.53
CA ALA A 121 -0.75 2.81 17.78
C ALA A 121 -0.48 1.30 17.74
N ASN A 122 -1.51 0.46 17.82
CA ASN A 122 -1.39 -0.99 17.80
C ASN A 122 -1.42 -1.53 16.36
N GLU A 123 -0.34 -2.19 15.93
CA GLU A 123 -0.22 -2.73 14.57
C GLU A 123 -1.28 -3.79 14.23
N VAL A 124 -1.73 -4.59 15.20
CA VAL A 124 -2.83 -5.54 15.00
C VAL A 124 -4.13 -4.82 14.61
N LYS A 125 -4.45 -3.71 15.29
CA LYS A 125 -5.63 -2.90 14.96
C LYS A 125 -5.49 -2.21 13.60
N GLN A 126 -4.27 -1.85 13.20
CA GLN A 126 -4.01 -1.31 11.87
C GLN A 126 -4.27 -2.38 10.79
N LEU A 127 -3.80 -3.61 11.01
CA LEU A 127 -4.03 -4.73 10.10
C LEU A 127 -5.51 -5.10 10.02
N GLU A 128 -6.24 -5.12 11.15
CA GLU A 128 -7.69 -5.32 11.17
C GLU A 128 -8.41 -4.32 10.26
N LYS A 129 -7.99 -3.06 10.28
CA LYS A 129 -8.60 -2.05 9.42
C LYS A 129 -8.32 -2.32 7.94
N ILE A 130 -7.08 -2.66 7.60
CA ILE A 130 -6.71 -3.01 6.22
C ILE A 130 -7.54 -4.21 5.75
N GLU A 131 -7.69 -5.24 6.58
CA GLU A 131 -8.47 -6.42 6.26
C GLU A 131 -9.95 -6.12 6.06
N GLU A 132 -10.54 -5.29 6.91
CA GLU A 132 -11.93 -4.84 6.77
C GLU A 132 -12.12 -4.12 5.42
N ASP A 133 -11.23 -3.19 5.10
CA ASP A 133 -11.29 -2.43 3.85
C ASP A 133 -11.04 -3.34 2.63
N VAL A 134 -10.14 -4.33 2.72
CA VAL A 134 -9.91 -5.32 1.66
C VAL A 134 -11.10 -6.26 1.48
N LYS A 135 -11.66 -6.78 2.58
CA LYS A 135 -12.85 -7.68 2.55
C LYS A 135 -14.08 -6.98 1.96
N SER A 136 -14.26 -5.70 2.28
CA SER A 136 -15.34 -4.87 1.72
C SER A 136 -15.02 -4.31 0.33
N GLN A 137 -13.83 -4.58 -0.21
CA GLN A 137 -13.31 -4.01 -1.45
C GLN A 137 -13.44 -2.47 -1.50
N ARG A 138 -13.25 -1.83 -0.35
CA ARG A 138 -13.39 -0.39 -0.20
C ARG A 138 -12.29 0.33 -1.00
N ARG A 139 -12.68 1.14 -1.98
CA ARG A 139 -11.74 1.83 -2.88
C ARG A 139 -11.39 3.21 -2.33
N LEU A 140 -10.50 3.26 -1.33
CA LEU A 140 -10.13 4.49 -0.62
C LEU A 140 -9.60 5.59 -1.55
N LEU A 141 -8.88 5.23 -2.61
CA LEU A 141 -8.37 6.21 -3.57
C LEU A 141 -9.47 6.84 -4.41
N ASP A 142 -10.54 6.10 -4.70
CA ASP A 142 -11.70 6.62 -5.41
C ASP A 142 -12.53 7.53 -4.52
N GLU A 143 -12.79 7.10 -3.28
CA GLU A 143 -13.45 7.94 -2.28
C GLU A 143 -12.71 9.26 -2.05
N PHE A 144 -11.37 9.21 -1.97
CA PHE A 144 -10.56 10.40 -1.83
C PHE A 144 -10.67 11.32 -3.06
N HIS A 145 -10.57 10.77 -4.28
CA HIS A 145 -10.75 11.57 -5.49
C HIS A 145 -12.14 12.20 -5.59
N ASP A 146 -13.21 11.46 -5.26
CA ASP A 146 -14.58 11.95 -5.28
C ASP A 146 -14.80 13.07 -4.25
N GLN A 147 -14.23 12.92 -3.05
CA GLN A 147 -14.26 13.97 -2.04
C GLN A 147 -13.51 15.22 -2.51
N MET A 148 -12.32 15.04 -3.09
CA MET A 148 -11.51 16.16 -3.59
C MET A 148 -12.16 16.87 -4.78
N ALA A 149 -12.86 16.13 -5.66
CA ALA A 149 -13.59 16.71 -6.79
C ALA A 149 -14.78 17.57 -6.36
N LYS A 150 -15.41 17.24 -5.22
CA LYS A 150 -16.54 17.97 -4.64
C LYS A 150 -16.12 19.11 -3.72
N ALA A 151 -14.87 19.13 -3.27
CA ALA A 151 -14.37 20.10 -2.31
C ALA A 151 -13.92 21.41 -2.95
N ASN A 152 -14.03 22.51 -2.20
CA ASN A 152 -13.45 23.79 -2.61
C ASN A 152 -11.91 23.68 -2.63
N LYS A 153 -11.28 24.11 -3.73
CA LYS A 153 -9.81 24.08 -3.92
C LYS A 153 -9.04 24.71 -2.76
N ASP A 154 -9.55 25.79 -2.17
CA ASP A 154 -8.88 26.46 -1.06
C ASP A 154 -8.90 25.63 0.23
N ASP A 155 -10.00 24.94 0.49
CA ASP A 155 -10.13 24.07 1.66
C ASP A 155 -9.31 22.80 1.50
N VAL A 156 -9.27 22.23 0.29
CA VAL A 156 -8.36 21.14 -0.08
C VAL A 156 -6.91 21.55 0.19
N LYS A 157 -6.50 22.74 -0.27
CA LYS A 157 -5.13 23.26 -0.07
C LYS A 157 -4.80 23.47 1.40
N LYS A 158 -5.75 24.00 2.20
CA LYS A 158 -5.58 24.16 3.65
C LYS A 158 -5.43 22.81 4.35
N GLN A 159 -6.25 21.82 3.97
CA GLN A 159 -6.22 20.48 4.54
C GLN A 159 -4.89 19.78 4.22
N LEU A 160 -4.47 19.78 2.95
CA LEU A 160 -3.16 19.26 2.53
C LEU A 160 -2.00 19.92 3.30
N LYS A 161 -2.01 21.24 3.49
CA LYS A 161 -0.98 21.93 4.29
C LYS A 161 -0.97 21.50 5.76
N ARG A 162 -2.13 21.15 6.34
CA ARG A 162 -2.19 20.61 7.70
C ARG A 162 -1.62 19.20 7.73
N ASP A 163 -2.10 18.32 6.85
CA ASP A 163 -1.67 16.91 6.81
C ASP A 163 -0.17 16.77 6.52
N ILE A 164 0.40 17.60 5.64
CA ILE A 164 1.86 17.64 5.38
C ILE A 164 2.62 18.06 6.64
N ARG A 165 2.17 19.10 7.36
CA ARG A 165 2.84 19.54 8.59
C ARG A 165 2.80 18.46 9.66
N ASP A 166 1.66 17.80 9.82
CA ASP A 166 1.48 16.76 10.82
C ASP A 166 2.29 15.51 10.46
N TYR A 167 2.39 15.16 9.18
CA TYR A 167 3.29 14.11 8.69
C TYR A 167 4.77 14.42 8.98
N ILE A 168 5.21 15.66 8.76
CA ILE A 168 6.59 16.07 9.07
C ILE A 168 6.86 15.97 10.56
N LYS A 169 5.96 16.48 11.42
CA LYS A 169 6.08 16.38 12.88
C LYS A 169 6.16 14.92 13.34
N PHE A 170 5.33 14.06 12.76
CA PHE A 170 5.34 12.64 13.02
C PHE A 170 6.71 12.02 12.69
N LYS A 171 7.27 12.30 11.52
CA LYS A 171 8.58 11.79 11.11
C LYS A 171 9.72 12.30 11.99
N ILE A 172 9.64 13.53 12.48
CA ILE A 172 10.60 14.07 13.45
C ILE A 172 10.53 13.27 14.74
N LYS A 173 9.34 13.10 15.33
CA LYS A 173 9.14 12.34 16.58
C LYS A 173 9.63 10.90 16.53
N LYS A 174 9.65 10.28 15.35
CA LYS A 174 10.08 8.89 15.18
C LYS A 174 11.59 8.71 14.96
N LYS A 175 12.31 9.80 14.67
CA LYS A 175 13.78 9.79 14.52
C LYS A 175 14.52 10.04 15.85
N PHE A 176 13.79 10.48 16.87
CA PHE A 176 14.22 10.63 18.26
C PHE A 176 13.52 9.57 19.11
#